data_AF-A0A1C5ZKA2-F1
#
_entry.id   AF-A0A1C5ZKA2-F1
#
_cell.length_a   1.000
_cell.length_b   1.000
_cell.length_c   1.000
_cell.angle_alpha   90.00
_cell.angle_beta   90.00
_cell.angle_gamma   90.00
#
_symmetry.space_group_name_H-M   'P 1'
#
loop_
_entity.id
_entity.type
_entity.pdbx_description
1 polymer ?
#
loop_
_entity_poly.entity_id
_entity_poly.type
_entity_poly.pdbx_seq_one_letter_code
_entity_poly.pdbx_strand_id
1 'polypeptide(L)' 'MDEMDRIVICKGCGEPEYWGEMRWLSGRCTCRNCYRANWERKNGKPYVRDDLDGQRPTMEEYEKQEDSEGMPL' A
#
# COMPACT_ATOMS: atom_id res chain seq x y z
N MET A 1 4.71 -8.30 15.91
CA MET A 1 3.96 -7.82 14.73
C MET A 1 4.29 -8.77 13.61
N ASP A 2 3.29 -9.36 12.95
CA ASP A 2 3.53 -10.17 11.76
C ASP A 2 4.05 -9.25 10.64
N GLU A 3 5.01 -9.74 9.84
CA GLU A 3 5.59 -8.95 8.74
C GLU A 3 4.53 -8.45 7.74
N MET A 4 3.42 -9.19 7.62
CA MET A 4 2.29 -8.86 6.77
C MET A 4 1.53 -7.61 7.22
N ASP A 5 1.51 -7.33 8.52
CA ASP A 5 0.81 -6.19 9.13
C ASP A 5 1.70 -4.95 9.22
N ARG A 6 2.97 -5.05 8.80
CA ARG A 6 3.89 -3.91 8.80
C ARG A 6 3.38 -2.83 7.85
N ILE A 7 3.26 -1.61 8.36
CA ILE A 7 2.89 -0.45 7.57
C ILE A 7 4.14 0.08 6.85
N VAL A 8 4.02 0.31 5.54
CA VAL A 8 5.07 0.86 4.68
C VAL A 8 4.53 2.05 3.89
N ILE A 9 5.41 2.99 3.53
CA ILE A 9 5.06 4.11 2.65
C ILE A 9 5.22 3.72 1.18
N CYS A 10 4.14 3.87 0.39
CA CYS A 10 4.21 3.62 -1.03
C CYS A 10 5.10 4.65 -1.74
N LYS A 11 6.15 4.20 -2.42
CA LYS A 11 7.06 5.08 -3.20
C LYS A 11 6.40 5.75 -4.41
N GLY A 12 5.20 5.31 -4.80
CA GLY A 12 4.47 5.85 -5.95
C GLY A 12 3.58 7.04 -5.61
N CYS A 13 2.75 6.91 -4.57
CA CYS A 13 1.80 7.95 -4.15
C CYS A 13 2.11 8.60 -2.80
N GLY A 14 3.06 8.06 -2.02
CA GLY A 14 3.39 8.56 -0.67
C GLY A 14 2.41 8.13 0.42
N GLU A 15 1.37 7.35 0.10
CA GLU A 15 0.39 6.90 1.07
C GLU A 15 0.85 5.61 1.79
N PRO A 16 0.46 5.43 3.07
CA PRO A 16 0.76 4.23 3.83
C PRO A 16 -0.08 3.04 3.34
N GLU A 17 0.49 1.84 3.44
CA GLU A 17 -0.15 0.57 3.07
C GLU A 17 0.43 -0.58 3.92
N TYR A 18 -0.35 -1.63 4.17
CA TYR A 18 0.18 -2.83 4.78
C TYR A 18 1.07 -3.60 3.79
N TRP A 19 2.24 -4.05 4.24
CA TRP A 19 3.20 -4.79 3.42
C TRP A 19 2.56 -6.03 2.79
N GLY A 20 1.74 -6.77 3.55
CA GLY A 20 1.00 -7.94 3.06
C GLY A 20 -0.06 -7.63 1.99
N GLU A 21 -0.55 -6.38 1.94
CA GLU A 21 -1.57 -5.94 0.98
C GLU A 21 -0.97 -5.31 -0.30
N MET A 22 0.35 -5.17 -0.37
CA MET A 22 1.05 -4.68 -1.56
C MET A 22 0.77 -5.60 -2.76
N ARG A 23 0.59 -5.00 -3.93
CA ARG A 23 0.23 -5.72 -5.17
C ARG A 23 1.36 -5.66 -6.18
N TRP A 24 1.50 -6.73 -6.94
CA TRP A 24 2.46 -6.84 -8.03
C TRP A 24 1.79 -6.67 -9.39
N LEU A 25 2.27 -5.72 -10.18
CA LEU A 25 1.85 -5.55 -11.57
C LEU A 25 3.05 -5.26 -12.46
N SER A 26 3.27 -6.10 -13.46
CA SER A 26 4.35 -5.92 -14.45
C SER A 26 5.73 -5.71 -13.80
N GLY A 27 6.05 -6.51 -12.77
CA GLY A 27 7.33 -6.48 -12.07
C GLY A 27 7.50 -5.34 -11.05
N ARG A 28 6.45 -4.53 -10.80
CA ARG A 28 6.46 -3.48 -9.78
C ARG A 28 5.61 -3.90 -8.58
N CYS A 29 6.17 -3.78 -7.39
CA CYS A 29 5.45 -3.89 -6.12
C CYS A 29 4.96 -2.50 -5.71
N THR A 30 3.64 -2.32 -5.63
CA THR A 30 3.00 -1.01 -5.35
C THR A 30 1.78 -1.18 -4.45
N CYS A 31 1.35 -0.12 -3.77
CA CYS A 31 0.12 -0.15 -2.97
C CYS A 31 -1.12 -0.39 -3.83
N ARG A 32 -2.26 -0.65 -3.18
CA ARG A 32 -3.53 -0.95 -3.85
C ARG A 32 -4.01 0.20 -4.75
N ASN A 33 -3.75 1.47 -4.39
CA ASN A 33 -4.09 2.64 -5.22
C ASN A 33 -3.27 2.69 -6.51
N CYS A 34 -1.95 2.60 -6.40
CA CYS A 34 -1.07 2.60 -7.57
C CYS A 34 -1.32 1.38 -8.47
N TYR A 35 -1.64 0.22 -7.89
CA TYR A 35 -2.03 -0.95 -8.66
C TYR A 35 -3.28 -0.68 -9.51
N ARG A 36 -4.36 -0.16 -8.90
CA ARG A 36 -5.60 0.20 -9.58
C ARG A 36 -5.32 1.15 -10.75
N ALA A 37 -4.63 2.26 -10.49
CA ALA A 37 -4.33 3.26 -11.51
C ALA A 37 -3.48 2.70 -12.67
N ASN A 38 -2.47 1.88 -12.36
CA ASN A 38 -1.63 1.24 -13.39
C ASN A 38 -2.43 0.23 -14.23
N TRP A 39 -3.32 -0.53 -13.60
CA TRP A 39 -4.18 -1.48 -14.31
C TRP A 39 -5.16 -0.75 -15.23
N GLU A 40 -5.83 0.30 -14.76
CA GLU A 40 -6.77 1.10 -15.55
C GLU A 40 -6.08 1.77 -16.72
N ARG A 41 -4.90 2.35 -16.51
CA ARG A 41 -4.07 2.92 -17.58
C ARG A 41 -3.69 1.88 -18.63
N LYS A 42 -3.36 0.66 -18.22
CA LYS A 42 -2.97 -0.43 -19.13
C LYS A 42 -4.14 -1.01 -19.92
N ASN A 43 -5.32 -1.09 -19.31
CA ASN A 43 -6.49 -1.74 -19.90
C ASN A 43 -7.47 -0.76 -20.55
N GLY A 44 -7.33 0.55 -20.29
CA GLY A 44 -8.22 1.59 -20.83
C GLY A 44 -9.65 1.54 -20.28
N LYS A 45 -9.86 0.88 -19.14
CA LYS A 45 -11.19 0.71 -18.52
C LYS A 45 -11.09 0.76 -17.00
N PRO A 46 -12.18 1.13 -16.29
CA PRO A 46 -12.21 1.17 -14.84
C PRO A 46 -11.97 -0.20 -14.21
N TYR A 47 -11.31 -0.22 -13.06
CA TYR A 47 -11.17 -1.40 -12.23
C TYR A 47 -12.46 -1.59 -11.41
N VAL A 48 -13.12 -2.74 -11.57
CA VAL A 48 -14.47 -2.97 -11.02
C VAL A 48 -14.51 -3.94 -9.84
N ARG A 49 -13.38 -4.56 -9.50
CA ARG A 49 -13.32 -5.48 -8.35
C ARG A 49 -13.08 -4.70 -7.06
N ASP A 50 -13.65 -5.20 -5.98
CA ASP A 50 -13.60 -4.66 -4.62
C ASP A 50 -12.45 -5.24 -3.78
N ASP A 51 -11.62 -6.11 -4.36
CA ASP A 51 -10.47 -6.77 -3.71
C ASP A 51 -9.34 -5.81 -3.25
N LEU A 52 -9.53 -4.51 -3.45
CA LEU A 52 -8.59 -3.44 -3.10
C LEU A 52 -9.17 -2.45 -2.07
N ASP A 53 -10.41 -2.65 -1.62
CA ASP A 53 -11.17 -1.73 -0.77
C ASP A 53 -11.11 -2.12 0.73
N GLY A 54 -10.23 -3.06 1.09
CA GLY A 54 -9.97 -3.42 2.48
C GLY A 54 -9.41 -2.27 3.31
N GLN A 55 -9.41 -2.44 4.63
CA GLN A 55 -8.88 -1.45 5.58
C GLN A 55 -7.45 -1.05 5.22
N ARG A 56 -7.15 0.23 5.40
CA ARG A 56 -5.85 0.84 5.14
C ARG A 56 -5.31 1.47 6.40
N PRO A 57 -3.99 1.43 6.60
CA PRO A 57 -3.38 2.17 7.67
C PRO A 57 -3.46 3.67 7.39
N THR A 58 -3.43 4.43 8.46
CA THR A 58 -3.28 5.89 8.46
C THR A 58 -1.82 6.27 8.63
N MET A 59 -1.51 7.54 8.34
CA MET A 59 -0.16 8.07 8.63
C MET A 59 0.15 8.07 10.13
N GLU A 60 -0.85 8.32 10.98
CA GLU A 60 -0.67 8.28 12.44
C GLU A 60 -0.30 6.85 12.93
N GLU A 61 -0.92 5.82 12.35
CA GLU A 61 -0.56 4.43 12.65
C GLU A 61 0.85 4.07 12.17
N TYR A 62 1.26 4.59 11.01
CA TYR A 62 2.65 4.46 10.55
C TYR A 62 3.65 5.13 11.51
N GLU A 63 3.40 6.38 11.91
CA GLU A 63 4.27 7.12 12.82
C GLU A 63 4.41 6.41 14.18
N LYS A 64 3.30 5.87 14.72
CA LYS A 64 3.32 5.07 15.95
C LYS A 64 4.14 3.78 15.81
N GLN A 65 4.09 3.13 14.65
CA GLN A 65 4.91 1.96 14.38
C GLN A 65 6.40 2.33 14.42
N GLU A 66 6.82 3.38 13.69
CA GLU A 66 8.24 3.76 13.62
C GLU A 66 8.78 4.19 15.00
N ASP A 67 7.97 4.92 15.79
CA ASP A 67 8.31 5.28 17.18
C ASP A 67 8.47 4.04 18.06
N SER A 68 7.55 3.07 17.96
CA SER A 68 7.62 1.81 18.69
C SER A 68 8.78 0.91 18.26
N GLU A 69 9.21 0.96 17.00
CA GLU A 69 10.34 0.17 16.48
C GLU A 69 11.70 0.83 16.79
N GLY A 70 11.72 2.00 17.42
CA GLY A 70 12.95 2.68 17.83
C GLY A 70 13.83 3.11 16.65
N MET A 71 13.24 3.31 15.47
CA MET A 71 13.89 3.94 14.32
C MET A 71 13.48 5.42 14.27
N PRO A 72 14.19 6.32 14.98
CA PRO A 72 13.91 7.75 14.84
C PRO A 72 14.19 8.18 13.40
N LEU A 73 13.26 8.96 12.85
CA LEU A 73 13.35 9.62 11.53
C LEU A 73 14.59 10.51 11.40
#